data_AF-A0A7C7J116-F1
#
_entry.id   AF-A0A7C7J116-F1
#
_cell.length_a   1.000
_cell.length_b   1.000
_cell.length_c   1.000
_cell.angle_alpha   90.00
_cell.angle_beta   90.00
_cell.angle_gamma   90.00
#
_symmetry.space_group_name_H-M   'P 1'
#
loop_
_entity.id
_entity.type
_entity.pdbx_description
1 polymer ?
#
loop_
_entity_poly.entity_id
_entity_poly.type
_entity_poly.pdbx_seq_one_letter_code
_entity_poly.pdbx_strand_id
1 'polypeptide(L)' 'MRGTTTEYGYTMDVVAGKGHREVGHRGATPGVSTAVRLYPDDGWSLIILSNYDRVGNIVLMHIEDLIAAAD' A
#
# COMPACT_ATOMS: atom_id res chain seq x y z
N MET A 1 -6.91 -14.54 -12.33
CA MET A 1 -6.02 -14.02 -11.27
C MET A 1 -4.69 -13.63 -11.90
N ARG A 2 -4.43 -12.34 -12.15
CA ARG A 2 -3.05 -11.88 -12.38
C ARG A 2 -2.44 -11.67 -11.00
N GLY A 3 -1.40 -12.43 -10.68
CA GLY A 3 -0.78 -12.42 -9.35
C GLY A 3 -0.11 -11.10 -9.03
N THR A 4 -0.17 -10.68 -7.77
CA THR A 4 0.61 -9.57 -7.24
C THR A 4 2.06 -10.02 -7.15
N THR A 5 2.98 -9.30 -7.80
CA THR A 5 4.42 -9.52 -7.58
C THR A 5 4.86 -8.56 -6.48
N THR A 6 5.39 -9.11 -5.39
CA THR A 6 5.98 -8.31 -4.30
C THR A 6 7.48 -8.56 -4.28
N GLU A 7 8.25 -7.50 -4.49
CA GLU A 7 9.69 -7.46 -4.34
C GLU A 7 10.06 -6.56 -3.16
N TYR A 8 11.31 -6.67 -2.70
CA TYR A 8 11.83 -5.85 -1.63
C TYR A 8 13.16 -5.23 -2.06
N GLY A 9 13.22 -3.90 -2.07
CA GLY A 9 14.38 -3.12 -2.47
C GLY A 9 15.15 -2.56 -1.26
N TYR A 10 15.57 -1.31 -1.36
CA TYR A 10 16.23 -0.56 -0.27
C TYR A 10 15.25 -0.25 0.87
N THR A 11 14.88 -1.27 1.65
CA THR A 11 13.91 -1.20 2.77
C THR A 11 12.48 -0.83 2.39
N MET A 12 12.13 -1.02 1.12
CA MET A 12 10.81 -0.71 0.58
C MET A 12 10.21 -1.94 -0.09
N ASP A 13 8.94 -2.16 0.17
CA ASP A 13 8.07 -3.00 -0.66
C ASP A 13 7.99 -2.36 -2.06
N VAL A 14 8.18 -3.17 -3.10
CA VAL A 14 7.86 -2.82 -4.49
C VAL A 14 6.80 -3.80 -4.95
N VAL A 15 5.59 -3.32 -5.21
CA VAL A 15 4.48 -4.18 -5.60
C VAL A 15 3.98 -3.75 -6.97
N ALA A 16 3.85 -4.73 -7.87
CA ALA A 16 3.09 -4.58 -9.10
C ALA A 16 1.76 -5.31 -8.92
N GLY A 17 0.68 -4.55 -8.75
CA GLY A 17 -0.64 -5.06 -8.38
C GLY A 17 -1.75 -4.25 -9.05
N LYS A 18 -2.77 -4.95 -9.55
CA LYS A 18 -3.98 -4.34 -10.16
C LYS A 18 -3.72 -3.30 -11.27
N GLY A 19 -2.60 -3.42 -11.98
CA GLY A 19 -2.25 -2.49 -13.06
C GLY A 19 -1.36 -1.32 -12.63
N HIS A 20 -1.18 -1.14 -11.32
CA HIS A 20 -0.38 -0.07 -10.74
C HIS A 20 0.92 -0.60 -10.15
N ARG A 21 1.95 0.25 -10.20
CA ARG A 21 3.17 0.04 -9.46
C ARG A 21 3.11 0.87 -8.19
N GLU A 22 3.38 0.24 -7.05
CA GLU A 22 3.50 0.91 -5.77
C GLU A 22 4.86 0.65 -5.14
N VAL A 23 5.36 1.67 -4.43
CA VAL A 23 6.58 1.60 -3.63
C VAL A 23 6.30 2.13 -2.24
N GLY A 24 6.70 1.44 -1.19
CA GLY A 24 6.55 1.99 0.16
C GLY A 24 6.82 0.99 1.27
N HIS A 25 6.33 1.27 2.48
CA HIS A 25 6.54 0.41 3.63
C HIS A 25 5.35 0.43 4.57
N ARG A 26 5.23 -0.63 5.37
CA ARG A 26 4.22 -0.76 6.42
C ARG A 26 4.92 -0.78 7.76
N GLY A 27 4.30 -0.19 8.77
CA GLY A 27 4.84 -0.16 10.13
C GLY A 27 3.77 -0.57 11.14
N ALA A 28 4.18 -1.36 12.13
CA ALA A 28 3.30 -1.78 13.20
C ALA A 28 4.08 -1.85 14.52
N THR A 29 3.42 -1.41 15.59
CA THR A 29 3.79 -1.60 17.00
C THR A 29 2.48 -1.70 17.78
N PRO A 30 2.41 -2.29 19.00
CA PRO A 30 1.14 -2.43 19.70
C PRO A 30 0.37 -1.09 19.82
N GLY A 31 -0.89 -1.09 19.37
CA GLY A 31 -1.76 0.07 19.31
C GLY A 31 -1.53 0.97 18.08
N VAL A 32 -0.65 0.62 17.14
CA VAL A 32 -0.31 1.44 15.98
C VAL A 32 -0.21 0.60 14.71
N SER A 33 -0.81 1.11 13.64
CA SER A 33 -0.68 0.57 12.29
C SER A 33 -0.50 1.70 11.28
N THR A 34 0.53 1.59 10.45
CA THR A 34 0.90 2.62 9.48
C THR A 34 1.21 2.01 8.13
N ALA A 35 0.96 2.78 7.07
CA ALA A 35 1.40 2.46 5.72
C ALA A 35 1.74 3.75 4.97
N VAL A 36 2.80 3.70 4.18
CA VAL A 36 3.08 4.67 3.13
C VAL A 36 3.14 3.94 1.81
N ARG A 37 2.51 4.49 0.78
CA ARG A 37 2.55 4.02 -0.60
C ARG A 37 2.71 5.20 -1.53
N LEU A 38 3.63 5.05 -2.47
CA LEU A 38 3.86 5.97 -3.57
C LEU A 38 3.44 5.25 -4.84
N TYR A 39 2.65 5.94 -5.68
CA TYR A 39 2.21 5.44 -6.99
C TYR A 39 2.92 6.30 -8.05
N PRO A 40 4.20 6.01 -8.33
CA PRO A 40 5.06 6.89 -9.14
C PRO A 40 4.53 7.09 -10.56
N ASP A 41 3.82 6.10 -11.10
CA ASP A 41 3.29 6.14 -12.46
C ASP A 41 1.96 6.92 -12.53
N ASP A 42 1.26 7.04 -11.39
CA ASP A 42 -0.06 7.71 -11.29
C ASP A 42 0.04 9.12 -10.67
N GLY A 43 1.18 9.48 -10.09
CA GLY A 43 1.47 10.82 -9.60
C GLY A 43 0.88 11.16 -8.23
N TRP A 44 0.40 10.19 -7.46
CA TRP A 44 -0.16 10.40 -6.13
C TRP A 44 0.49 9.52 -5.05
N SER A 45 0.20 9.84 -3.78
CA SER A 45 0.77 9.17 -2.62
C SER A 45 -0.29 8.96 -1.54
N LEU A 46 -0.18 7.85 -0.82
CA LEU A 46 -1.07 7.48 0.28
C LEU A 46 -0.28 7.32 1.57
N ILE A 47 -0.78 7.96 2.62
CA ILE A 47 -0.25 7.85 3.98
C ILE A 47 -1.42 7.45 4.89
N ILE A 48 -1.24 6.36 5.63
CA ILE A 48 -2.19 5.87 6.60
C ILE A 48 -1.52 5.82 7.96
N LEU A 49 -2.14 6.45 8.95
CA LEU A 49 -1.74 6.44 10.36
C LEU A 49 -2.95 6.03 11.20
N SER A 50 -2.81 4.96 11.98
CA SER A 50 -3.87 4.43 12.82
C SER A 50 -3.37 4.20 14.23
N ASN A 51 -4.19 4.57 15.22
CA ASN A 51 -4.05 4.25 16.64
C ASN A 51 -4.80 2.95 17.03
N TYR A 52 -5.08 2.11 16.04
CA TYR A 52 -5.63 0.77 16.20
C TYR A 52 -4.76 -0.24 15.44
N ASP A 53 -4.59 -1.42 16.05
CA ASP A 53 -3.87 -2.53 15.44
C ASP A 53 -4.49 -2.98 14.12
N ARG A 54 -3.65 -3.30 13.14
CA ARG A 54 -4.00 -3.93 11.85
C ARG A 54 -4.91 -3.12 10.91
N VAL A 55 -5.55 -2.04 11.36
CA VAL A 55 -6.49 -1.24 10.57
C VAL A 55 -5.81 -0.59 9.35
N GLY A 56 -4.55 -0.17 9.48
CA GLY A 56 -3.82 0.48 8.38
C GLY A 56 -3.75 -0.38 7.12
N ASN A 57 -3.58 -1.69 7.28
CA ASN A 57 -3.55 -2.61 6.14
C ASN A 57 -4.94 -2.82 5.51
N ILE A 58 -6.01 -2.81 6.30
CA ILE A 58 -7.38 -2.96 5.79
C ILE A 58 -7.76 -1.74 4.94
N VAL A 59 -7.44 -0.55 5.43
CA VAL A 59 -7.67 0.71 4.70
C VAL A 59 -6.85 0.74 3.42
N LEU A 60 -5.58 0.32 3.47
CA LEU A 60 -4.72 0.23 2.29
C LEU A 60 -5.35 -0.67 1.20
N MET A 61 -5.73 -1.91 1.54
CA MET A 61 -6.34 -2.83 0.58
C MET A 61 -7.63 -2.27 -0.04
N HIS A 62 -8.45 -1.59 0.77
CA HIS A 62 -9.68 -0.97 0.27
C HIS A 62 -9.39 0.18 -0.70
N ILE A 63 -8.39 1.02 -0.40
CA ILE A 63 -7.99 2.10 -1.30
C ILE A 63 -7.42 1.53 -2.61
N GLU A 64 -6.58 0.49 -2.55
CA GLU A 64 -6.09 -0.22 -3.74
C GLU A 64 -7.22 -0.77 -4.62
N ASP A 65 -8.34 -1.22 -4.03
CA ASP A 65 -9.53 -1.61 -4.80
C ASP A 65 -10.21 -0.40 -5.47
N LEU A 66 -10.28 0.74 -4.79
CA LEU A 66 -10.90 1.96 -5.35
C LEU A 66 -10.10 2.53 -6.52
N ILE A 67 -8.77 2.52 -6.44
CA ILE A 67 -7.88 2.98 -7.52
C ILE A 67 -8.06 2.11 -8.74
N ALA A 68 -8.01 0.79 -8.57
CA ALA A 68 -8.19 -0.16 -9.66
C ALA A 68 -9.59 -0.09 -10.31
N ALA A 69 -10.58 0.46 -9.62
CA ALA A 69 -11.94 0.65 -10.14
C ALA A 69 -12.15 2.02 -10.81
N ALA A 70 -11.21 2.96 -10.63
CA ALA A 70 -11.28 4.30 -11.22
C ALA A 70 -10.72 4.36 -12.65
N ASP A 71 -9.96 3.33 -13.05
CA ASP A 71 -9.38 3.11 -14.38
C ASP A 71 -10.27 2.24 -15.28
#